data_AF-A0A951BUH4-F1
#
_entry.id   AF-A0A951BUH4-F1
#
_cell.length_a   1.000
_cell.length_b   1.000
_cell.length_c   1.000
_cell.angle_alpha   90.00
_cell.angle_beta   90.00
_cell.angle_gamma   90.00
#
_symmetry.space_group_name_H-M   'P 1'
#
loop_
_entity.id
_entity.type
_entity.pdbx_description
1 polymer ?
#
loop_
_entity_poly.entity_id
_entity_poly.type
_entity_poly.pdbx_seq_one_letter_code
_entity_poly.pdbx_strand_id
1 'polypeptide(L)'
;MDDPARLRVAFPCQHKDCRRAAAIVEVTRRGQLYVDAEQDIIYRVFPDAQGTIRVTGFLPYTSFSTRVPNLAATVYAVRTIDAAALHALDRTWVPFYCHQCNRSFCSEHWDLKPTFDWGFDHYSGTCPIGHPHFIDHC
;
A
#
# COMPACT_ATOMS: atom_id res chain seq x y z
N MET A 1 -3.47 5.87 -23.60
CA MET A 1 -2.28 6.29 -22.85
C MET A 1 -1.65 5.00 -22.34
N ASP A 2 -0.39 4.73 -22.64
CA ASP A 2 0.20 3.41 -22.40
C ASP A 2 0.44 3.17 -20.90
N ASP A 3 0.07 1.99 -20.40
CA ASP A 3 0.27 1.63 -18.99
C ASP A 3 1.75 1.31 -18.75
N PRO A 4 2.42 1.95 -17.79
CA PRO A 4 3.85 1.79 -17.60
C PRO A 4 4.15 0.36 -17.13
N ALA A 5 5.30 -0.18 -17.55
CA ALA A 5 5.78 -1.47 -17.05
C ALA A 5 5.92 -1.47 -15.51
N ARG A 6 6.25 -0.30 -14.94
CA ARG A 6 6.34 -0.03 -13.51
C ARG A 6 5.95 1.41 -13.21
N LEU A 7 5.08 1.63 -12.23
CA LEU A 7 4.68 2.93 -11.71
C LEU A 7 4.99 2.99 -10.22
N ARG A 8 5.78 3.97 -9.79
CA ARG A 8 6.13 4.16 -8.37
C ARG A 8 5.81 5.58 -7.97
N VAL A 9 4.92 5.75 -6.99
CA VAL A 9 4.40 7.06 -6.57
C VAL A 9 4.42 7.18 -5.05
N ALA A 10 4.90 8.32 -4.56
CA ALA A 10 4.82 8.66 -3.15
C ALA A 10 3.46 9.30 -2.84
N PHE A 11 2.70 8.68 -1.95
CA PHE A 11 1.46 9.25 -1.45
C PHE A 11 1.81 10.24 -0.33
N PRO A 12 1.37 11.51 -0.39
CA PRO A 12 1.72 12.50 0.62
C PRO A 12 0.99 12.24 1.93
N CYS A 13 1.64 12.55 3.05
CA CYS A 13 0.93 12.70 4.31
C CYS A 13 0.08 13.97 4.27
N GLN A 14 -1.19 13.85 4.66
CA GLN A 14 -2.16 14.94 4.72
C GLN A 14 -2.41 15.44 6.15
N HIS A 15 -1.50 15.13 7.09
CA HIS A 15 -1.45 15.80 8.38
C HIS A 15 -0.97 17.23 8.19
N LYS A 16 -1.52 18.16 8.98
CA LYS A 16 -1.13 19.58 8.92
C LYS A 16 0.39 19.71 9.11
N ASP A 17 1.02 20.53 8.27
CA ASP A 17 2.45 20.86 8.29
C ASP A 17 3.42 19.66 8.08
N CYS A 18 2.92 18.48 7.70
CA CYS A 18 3.77 17.34 7.36
C CYS A 18 4.19 17.36 5.89
N ARG A 19 5.48 17.16 5.62
CA ARG A 19 6.04 17.07 4.26
C ARG A 19 6.48 15.65 3.86
N ARG A 20 6.22 14.66 4.71
CA ARG A 20 6.62 13.26 4.48
C ARG A 20 5.65 12.57 3.55
N ALA A 21 6.11 11.51 2.91
CA ALA A 21 5.22 10.55 2.28
C ALA A 21 4.50 9.73 3.38
N ALA A 22 3.20 9.47 3.18
CA ALA A 22 2.45 8.49 3.93
C ALA A 22 2.95 7.07 3.63
N ALA A 23 3.15 6.78 2.35
CA ALA A 23 3.77 5.56 1.85
C ALA A 23 4.29 5.76 0.42
N ILE A 24 5.05 4.80 -0.06
CA ILE A 24 5.39 4.67 -1.47
C ILE A 24 4.62 3.47 -2.01
N VAL A 25 3.79 3.70 -3.02
CA VAL A 25 3.00 2.68 -3.71
C VAL A 25 3.63 2.42 -5.07
N GLU A 26 3.93 1.16 -5.32
CA GLU A 26 4.50 0.68 -6.56
C GLU A 26 3.58 -0.34 -7.21
N VAL A 27 3.33 -0.20 -8.51
CA VAL A 27 2.54 -1.12 -9.31
C VAL A 27 3.40 -1.58 -10.49
N THR A 28 3.48 -2.89 -10.66
CA THR A 28 4.33 -3.52 -11.66
C THR A 28 3.47 -4.44 -12.53
N ARG A 29 3.61 -4.34 -13.85
CA ARG A 29 2.92 -5.24 -14.79
C ARG A 29 3.46 -6.66 -14.62
N ARG A 30 2.59 -7.67 -14.78
CA ARG A 30 2.98 -9.07 -14.72
C ARG A 30 4.22 -9.37 -15.58
N GLY A 31 5.14 -10.16 -15.03
CA GLY A 31 6.32 -10.66 -15.73
C GLY A 31 7.51 -9.71 -15.75
N GLN A 32 7.46 -8.60 -15.02
CA GLN A 32 8.58 -7.67 -14.84
C GLN A 32 9.34 -7.98 -13.52
N LEU A 33 10.65 -7.76 -13.50
CA LEU A 33 11.52 -7.96 -12.32
C LEU A 33 11.53 -6.70 -11.43
N TYR A 34 11.68 -6.86 -10.11
CA TYR A 34 12.00 -5.74 -9.22
C TYR A 34 13.44 -5.24 -9.48
N VAL A 35 13.70 -3.96 -9.19
CA VAL A 35 15.03 -3.34 -9.41
C VAL A 35 16.14 -3.94 -8.54
N ASP A 36 15.79 -4.62 -7.45
CA ASP A 36 16.74 -5.18 -6.48
C ASP A 36 16.96 -6.69 -6.65
N ALA A 37 16.61 -7.26 -7.83
CA ALA A 37 16.72 -8.69 -8.14
C ALA A 37 15.91 -9.66 -7.25
N GLU A 38 15.10 -9.15 -6.32
CA GLU A 38 14.00 -9.93 -5.75
C GLU A 38 13.06 -10.35 -6.89
N GLN A 39 12.78 -11.64 -7.01
CA GLN A 39 11.77 -12.10 -7.95
C GLN A 39 10.40 -11.79 -7.38
N ASP A 40 9.54 -11.23 -8.21
CA ASP A 40 8.12 -11.14 -7.92
C ASP A 40 7.48 -12.53 -7.96
N ILE A 41 7.74 -13.36 -6.95
CA ILE A 41 7.20 -14.72 -6.88
C ILE A 41 5.66 -14.74 -6.93
N ILE A 42 5.02 -13.61 -6.62
CA ILE A 42 3.58 -13.43 -6.64
C ILE A 42 3.01 -13.71 -8.04
N TYR A 43 3.69 -13.32 -9.13
CA TYR A 43 3.22 -13.67 -10.48
C TYR A 43 3.31 -15.16 -10.79
N ARG A 44 4.20 -15.91 -10.11
CA ARG A 44 4.32 -17.37 -10.27
C ARG A 44 3.24 -18.12 -9.51
N VAL A 45 2.81 -17.59 -8.36
CA VAL A 45 1.80 -18.19 -7.49
C VAL A 45 0.38 -17.86 -7.96
N PHE A 46 0.17 -16.67 -8.55
CA PHE A 46 -1.16 -16.21 -8.97
C PHE A 46 -1.25 -16.08 -10.49
N PRO A 47 -1.63 -17.16 -11.20
CA PRO A 47 -1.67 -17.18 -12.66
C PRO A 47 -2.70 -16.23 -13.28
N ASP A 48 -3.64 -15.70 -12.50
CA ASP A 48 -4.65 -14.73 -12.96
C ASP A 48 -4.27 -13.28 -12.67
N ALA A 49 -3.15 -13.02 -11.98
CA ALA A 49 -2.72 -11.67 -11.67
C ALA A 49 -2.27 -10.91 -12.94
N GLN A 50 -2.76 -9.68 -13.11
CA GLN A 50 -2.33 -8.78 -14.18
C GLN A 50 -1.07 -7.98 -13.81
N GLY A 51 -0.74 -7.94 -12.52
CA GLY A 51 0.47 -7.33 -11.99
C GLY A 51 0.58 -7.51 -10.49
N THR A 52 1.43 -6.69 -9.88
CA THR A 52 1.71 -6.72 -8.45
C THR A 52 1.72 -5.30 -7.91
N ILE A 53 1.22 -5.13 -6.69
CA ILE A 53 1.30 -3.88 -5.94
C ILE A 53 2.22 -4.11 -4.74
N ARG A 54 3.15 -3.19 -4.51
CA ARG A 54 4.05 -3.16 -3.37
C ARG A 54 3.90 -1.84 -2.63
N VAL A 55 3.79 -1.89 -1.31
CA VAL A 55 3.68 -0.70 -0.47
C VAL A 55 4.81 -0.69 0.54
N THR A 56 5.54 0.42 0.59
CA THR A 56 6.74 0.59 1.42
C THR A 56 6.70 1.91 2.19
N GLY A 57 7.47 2.00 3.28
CA GLY A 57 7.67 3.24 4.04
C GLY A 57 6.58 3.58 5.06
N PHE A 58 5.48 2.83 5.11
CA PHE A 58 4.46 2.99 6.16
C PHE A 58 4.78 2.14 7.39
N LEU A 59 4.93 0.82 7.24
CA LEU A 59 5.19 -0.03 8.39
C LEU A 59 6.68 -0.01 8.70
N PRO A 60 7.06 0.09 9.98
CA PRO A 60 8.46 0.27 10.36
C PRO A 60 9.33 -0.97 10.08
N TYR A 61 8.76 -2.17 10.08
CA TYR A 61 9.53 -3.42 10.00
C TYR A 61 9.21 -4.28 8.77
N THR A 62 8.25 -3.87 7.93
CA THR A 62 7.84 -4.69 6.79
C THR A 62 7.35 -3.85 5.61
N SER A 63 7.44 -4.44 4.43
CA SER A 63 6.69 -4.02 3.25
C SER A 63 5.85 -5.20 2.80
N PHE A 64 4.64 -4.95 2.30
CA PHE A 64 3.85 -6.01 1.70
C PHE A 64 3.81 -5.84 0.18
N SER A 65 3.70 -6.99 -0.49
CA SER A 65 3.43 -7.06 -1.92
C SER A 65 2.29 -8.04 -2.12
N THR A 66 1.37 -7.74 -3.04
CA THR A 66 0.25 -8.63 -3.35
C THR A 66 -0.19 -8.49 -4.80
N ARG A 67 -0.96 -9.47 -5.26
CA ARG A 67 -1.45 -9.56 -6.64
C ARG A 67 -2.40 -8.41 -6.98
N VAL A 68 -2.31 -7.91 -8.20
CA VAL A 68 -3.24 -6.95 -8.79
C VAL A 68 -4.10 -7.65 -9.84
N PRO A 69 -5.41 -7.86 -9.59
CA PRO A 69 -6.31 -8.47 -10.56
C PRO A 69 -6.73 -7.50 -11.68
N ASN A 70 -6.76 -6.19 -11.42
CA ASN A 70 -7.14 -5.17 -12.40
C ASN A 70 -6.04 -4.10 -12.51
N LEU A 71 -5.09 -4.30 -13.42
CA LEU A 71 -3.91 -3.45 -13.54
C LEU A 71 -4.27 -2.01 -13.93
N ALA A 72 -5.18 -1.83 -14.90
CA ALA A 72 -5.54 -0.52 -15.42
C ALA A 72 -6.16 0.37 -14.32
N ALA A 73 -7.10 -0.17 -13.53
CA ALA A 73 -7.72 0.57 -12.43
C ALA A 73 -6.69 0.95 -11.35
N THR A 74 -5.80 0.01 -10.99
CA THR A 74 -4.75 0.27 -9.99
C THR A 74 -3.74 1.31 -10.48
N VAL A 75 -3.26 1.21 -11.73
CA VAL A 75 -2.35 2.20 -12.33
C VAL A 75 -2.98 3.58 -12.35
N TYR A 76 -4.26 3.68 -12.72
CA TYR A 76 -4.98 4.94 -12.71
C TYR A 76 -5.01 5.55 -11.30
N ALA A 77 -5.47 4.79 -10.30
CA ALA A 77 -5.57 5.25 -8.92
C ALA A 77 -4.22 5.65 -8.31
N VAL A 78 -3.15 4.89 -8.59
CA VAL A 78 -1.78 5.24 -8.14
C VAL A 78 -1.29 6.51 -8.83
N ARG A 79 -1.53 6.67 -10.13
CA ARG A 79 -1.09 7.84 -10.89
C ARG A 79 -1.79 9.12 -10.43
N THR A 80 -3.06 9.03 -10.04
CA THR A 80 -3.84 10.16 -9.53
C THR A 80 -3.70 10.38 -8.02
N ILE A 81 -2.89 9.57 -7.33
CA ILE A 81 -2.70 9.61 -5.87
C ILE A 81 -4.04 9.45 -5.13
N ASP A 82 -4.92 8.59 -5.66
CA ASP A 82 -6.26 8.38 -5.13
C ASP A 82 -6.28 7.17 -4.19
N ALA A 83 -6.02 7.43 -2.91
CA ALA A 83 -6.02 6.40 -1.88
C ALA A 83 -7.41 5.80 -1.64
N ALA A 84 -8.48 6.56 -1.89
CA ALA A 84 -9.85 6.08 -1.76
C ALA A 84 -10.19 5.08 -2.87
N ALA A 85 -9.77 5.34 -4.12
CA ALA A 85 -9.91 4.41 -5.22
C ALA A 85 -9.10 3.12 -4.99
N LEU A 86 -7.87 3.22 -4.46
CA LEU A 86 -7.10 2.04 -4.07
C LEU A 86 -7.76 1.25 -2.94
N HIS A 87 -8.27 1.93 -1.91
CA HIS A 87 -9.02 1.31 -0.83
C HIS A 87 -10.29 0.58 -1.31
N ALA A 88 -10.95 1.12 -2.35
CA ALA A 88 -12.13 0.52 -2.95
C ALA A 88 -11.81 -0.74 -3.77
N LEU A 89 -10.61 -0.82 -4.36
CA LEU A 89 -10.11 -2.04 -5.01
C LEU A 89 -9.76 -3.11 -3.97
N ASP A 90 -8.99 -2.74 -2.95
CA ASP A 90 -8.68 -3.60 -1.82
C ASP A 90 -8.26 -2.74 -0.61
N ARG A 91 -8.91 -2.96 0.53
CA ARG A 91 -8.70 -2.17 1.74
C ARG A 91 -7.32 -2.37 2.35
N THR A 92 -6.72 -3.55 2.12
CA THR A 92 -5.40 -3.90 2.67
C THR A 92 -4.26 -3.18 1.96
N TRP A 93 -4.49 -2.65 0.75
CA TRP A 93 -3.45 -2.02 -0.07
C TRP A 93 -3.05 -0.62 0.39
N VAL A 94 -3.81 -0.01 1.29
CA VAL A 94 -3.56 1.36 1.74
C VAL A 94 -3.65 1.47 3.26
N PRO A 95 -2.78 0.77 4.01
CA PRO A 95 -2.82 0.79 5.48
C PRO A 95 -2.56 2.19 6.07
N PHE A 96 -2.01 3.09 5.26
CA PHE A 96 -1.74 4.49 5.59
C PHE A 96 -2.95 5.42 5.40
N TYR A 97 -4.05 4.92 4.83
CA TYR A 97 -5.25 5.70 4.50
C TYR A 97 -6.38 5.47 5.51
N CYS A 98 -6.92 6.56 6.05
CA CYS A 98 -8.10 6.53 6.90
C CYS A 98 -9.35 6.81 6.06
N HIS A 99 -10.17 5.78 5.84
CA HIS A 99 -11.41 5.89 5.05
C HIS A 99 -12.44 6.86 5.65
N GLN A 100 -12.49 7.00 6.98
CA GLN A 100 -13.41 7.93 7.66
C GLN A 100 -12.99 9.39 7.47
N CYS A 101 -11.67 9.65 7.51
CA CYS A 101 -11.13 10.98 7.26
C CYS A 101 -11.05 11.33 5.77
N ASN A 102 -11.09 10.31 4.90
CA ASN A 102 -10.68 10.39 3.51
C ASN A 102 -9.29 11.04 3.35
N ARG A 103 -8.33 10.58 4.16
CA ARG A 103 -6.96 11.14 4.22
C ARG A 103 -5.90 10.08 4.48
N SER A 104 -4.73 10.29 3.90
CA SER A 104 -3.52 9.51 4.12
C SER A 104 -2.61 10.15 5.16
N PHE A 105 -2.05 9.35 6.08
CA PHE A 105 -1.12 9.82 7.09
C PHE A 105 0.13 8.93 7.14
N CYS A 106 1.30 9.52 7.39
CA CYS A 106 2.53 8.74 7.58
C CYS A 106 2.54 8.05 8.93
N SER A 107 3.41 7.06 9.08
CA SER A 107 3.50 6.24 10.28
C SER A 107 3.76 7.02 11.56
N GLU A 108 4.48 8.14 11.51
CA GLU A 108 4.67 9.03 12.68
C GLU A 108 3.38 9.68 13.20
N HIS A 109 2.37 9.82 12.35
CA HIS A 109 1.06 10.38 12.74
C HIS A 109 0.03 9.30 13.05
N TRP A 110 0.34 8.04 12.75
CA TRP A 110 -0.46 6.92 13.20
C TRP A 110 0.07 6.44 14.55
N ASP A 111 -0.83 6.19 15.50
CA ASP A 111 -0.51 5.40 16.69
C ASP A 111 -0.55 3.92 16.29
N LEU A 112 0.56 3.43 15.73
CA LEU A 112 0.74 2.03 15.31
C LEU A 112 1.20 1.17 16.49
N LYS A 113 0.45 0.11 16.77
CA LYS A 113 0.76 -0.88 17.79
C LYS A 113 0.92 -2.25 17.14
N PRO A 114 2.17 -2.74 17.00
CA PRO A 114 2.39 -4.10 16.55
C PRO A 114 1.93 -5.08 17.64
N THR A 115 1.26 -6.15 17.19
CA THR A 115 0.97 -7.31 18.01
C THR A 115 1.70 -8.49 17.38
N PHE A 116 2.67 -9.03 18.11
CA PHE A 116 3.41 -10.22 17.73
C PHE A 116 2.88 -11.38 18.57
N ASP A 117 2.15 -12.30 17.95
CA ASP A 117 1.73 -13.55 18.56
C ASP A 117 2.20 -14.69 17.65
N TRP A 118 2.61 -15.82 18.24
CA TRP A 118 3.41 -16.93 17.70
C TRP A 118 2.91 -17.59 16.38
N GLY A 119 1.91 -17.03 15.72
CA GLY A 119 1.51 -17.34 14.34
C GLY A 119 0.82 -16.21 13.57
N PHE A 120 0.52 -15.04 14.16
CA PHE A 120 -0.18 -13.93 13.49
C PHE A 120 0.34 -12.58 13.95
N ASP A 121 1.26 -12.03 13.15
CA ASP A 121 1.74 -10.67 13.33
C ASP A 121 0.77 -9.69 12.66
N HIS A 122 0.26 -8.73 13.42
CA HIS A 122 -0.61 -7.70 12.85
C HIS A 122 -0.34 -6.35 13.50
N TYR A 123 -0.84 -5.30 12.86
CA TYR A 123 -0.82 -3.95 13.42
C TYR A 123 -2.24 -3.50 13.70
N SER A 124 -2.42 -2.90 14.87
CA SER A 124 -3.52 -1.97 15.06
C SER A 124 -2.99 -0.55 14.89
N GLY A 125 -3.79 0.31 14.28
CA GLY A 125 -3.44 1.71 14.05
C GLY A 125 -4.59 2.61 14.48
N THR A 126 -4.28 3.75 15.08
CA THR A 126 -5.24 4.86 15.23
C THR A 126 -4.74 6.07 14.47
N CYS A 127 -5.57 6.62 13.58
CA CYS A 127 -5.21 7.82 12.83
C CYS A 127 -5.17 9.04 13.77
N PRO A 128 -4.59 10.19 13.36
CA PRO A 128 -4.44 11.36 14.26
C PRO A 128 -5.79 12.00 14.65
N ILE A 129 -6.89 11.60 14.02
CA ILE A 129 -8.25 12.05 14.36
C ILE A 129 -8.96 11.10 15.35
N GLY A 130 -8.39 9.91 15.62
CA GLY A 130 -8.92 8.94 16.56
C GLY A 130 -9.66 7.75 15.93
N HIS A 131 -9.76 7.67 14.60
CA HIS A 131 -10.39 6.51 13.95
C HIS A 131 -9.47 5.28 13.97
N PRO A 132 -9.95 4.13 14.45
CA PRO A 132 -9.19 2.90 14.46
C PRO A 132 -9.11 2.28 13.06
N HIS A 133 -8.01 1.60 12.80
CA HIS A 133 -7.80 0.80 11.62
C HIS A 133 -7.04 -0.48 12.01
N PHE A 134 -7.62 -1.62 11.65
CA PHE A 134 -6.93 -2.89 11.73
C PHE A 134 -6.13 -3.09 10.45
N ILE A 135 -4.84 -3.37 10.61
CA ILE A 135 -3.91 -3.55 9.52
C ILE A 135 -3.39 -4.99 9.60
N ASP A 136 -3.94 -5.83 8.75
CA ASP A 136 -3.53 -7.21 8.61
C ASP A 136 -2.25 -7.29 7.77
N HIS A 137 -1.17 -7.79 8.37
CA HIS A 137 0.11 -8.05 7.70
C HIS A 137 0.52 -9.51 7.91
N CYS A 138 -0.18 -10.40 7.24
CA CYS A 138 0.28 -11.77 7.01
C CYS A 138 1.12 -11.85 5.72
#